data_AF-A0A3N6A7U7-F1
#
_entry.id   AF-A0A3N6A7U7-F1
#
_cell.length_a   1.000
_cell.length_b   1.000
_cell.length_c   1.000
_cell.angle_alpha   90.00
_cell.angle_beta   90.00
_cell.angle_gamma   90.00
#
_symmetry.space_group_name_H-M   'P 1'
#
loop_
_entity.id
_entity.type
_entity.pdbx_description
1 polymer ?
#
loop_
_entity_poly.entity_id
_entity_poly.type
_entity_poly.pdbx_seq_one_letter_code
_entity_poly.pdbx_strand_id
1 'polypeptide(L)'
;MANKFYKATCITLMTGLIAAGSATAMATLDTTTAVAKSIYKVKNSKLISIKTGKVVKGFKVFKSTLYKNGKKYTGVYKGYLYKSGKKFTGSYNGYQYKKGAKFTGRKDNITYKYGKVVSAKNVSKVAKTAIVYFEDKNLLHTLNDLMGRKNLSQNIKVADLRNLKGTLDLKGDTDEREYFGMMDYVNIQPLAFCTNISELSIANNAINSLFPISNLTNLKKLDISFNKISSIDSLEKLVNLTELKVAGNNLKDILVIGNFKNLKELNAWDNKIDYIDEEIKYATNLENIDLSNNRIRSISELASLKNLKELNLTNNKIKDIQTLSENKNLETLYLSYNSIFSVDGLEALPNLKTLYLNANYLTSMNPLAKIKTLTTLHIEYNDIPKESILPISTWGSMVDEDYVNDTNADY
;
A
#
# COMPACT_ATOMS: atom_id res chain seq x y z
N MET A 1 30.94 -73.06 -13.07
CA MET A 1 29.96 -72.63 -14.08
C MET A 1 30.24 -71.16 -14.38
N ALA A 2 31.13 -70.87 -15.33
CA ALA A 2 30.81 -70.44 -16.72
C ALA A 2 29.96 -69.14 -16.74
N ASN A 3 30.32 -68.02 -17.37
CA ASN A 3 31.38 -67.59 -18.30
C ASN A 3 31.37 -66.02 -18.25
N LYS A 4 32.48 -65.27 -18.04
CA LYS A 4 33.43 -64.72 -19.06
C LYS A 4 32.76 -63.67 -20.00
N PHE A 5 33.27 -62.46 -20.33
CA PHE A 5 34.63 -61.89 -20.53
C PHE A 5 34.50 -60.32 -20.59
N TYR A 6 35.28 -59.52 -19.82
CA TYR A 6 36.48 -58.69 -20.18
C TYR A 6 36.24 -57.27 -20.77
N LYS A 7 36.69 -56.21 -20.05
CA LYS A 7 37.97 -55.41 -20.11
C LYS A 7 37.80 -54.13 -20.98
N ALA A 8 38.31 -52.93 -20.68
CA ALA A 8 39.25 -52.41 -19.67
C ALA A 8 39.07 -50.85 -19.62
N THR A 9 38.90 -50.22 -18.45
CA THR A 9 39.87 -49.38 -17.66
C THR A 9 40.49 -48.20 -18.45
N CYS A 10 40.11 -46.93 -18.21
CA CYS A 10 40.46 -45.99 -17.10
C CYS A 10 41.65 -45.05 -17.45
N ILE A 11 41.46 -43.71 -17.48
CA ILE A 11 41.91 -42.72 -16.44
C ILE A 11 43.40 -42.32 -16.68
N THR A 12 43.90 -41.07 -16.77
CA THR A 12 43.44 -39.69 -16.47
C THR A 12 44.45 -38.65 -17.02
N LEU A 13 43.96 -37.42 -17.20
CA LEU A 13 44.52 -36.08 -16.88
C LEU A 13 45.95 -35.58 -17.25
N MET A 14 45.93 -34.28 -17.63
CA MET A 14 46.88 -33.17 -17.38
C MET A 14 48.02 -32.84 -18.37
N THR A 15 47.81 -31.70 -19.06
CA THR A 15 48.69 -30.53 -19.26
C THR A 15 50.20 -30.71 -19.49
N GLY A 16 50.62 -30.41 -20.73
CA GLY A 16 51.66 -29.45 -21.17
C GLY A 16 53.05 -29.41 -20.52
N LEU A 17 54.12 -29.54 -21.35
CA LEU A 17 55.19 -28.52 -21.59
C LEU A 17 56.32 -29.10 -22.50
N ILE A 18 56.63 -28.35 -23.57
CA ILE A 18 57.97 -27.92 -24.05
C ILE A 18 58.99 -28.93 -24.68
N ALA A 19 59.35 -28.56 -25.92
CA ALA A 19 60.67 -28.53 -26.61
C ALA A 19 61.27 -29.74 -27.37
N ALA A 20 61.59 -29.38 -28.62
CA ALA A 20 62.80 -29.63 -29.40
C ALA A 20 62.99 -30.99 -30.12
N GLY A 21 63.15 -30.90 -31.45
CA GLY A 21 63.80 -31.96 -32.24
C GLY A 21 63.42 -32.07 -33.73
N SER A 22 64.11 -31.28 -34.56
CA SER A 22 64.55 -31.59 -35.94
C SER A 22 63.60 -31.95 -37.10
N ALA A 23 63.72 -31.11 -38.15
CA ALA A 23 63.92 -31.44 -39.57
C ALA A 23 62.75 -31.99 -40.44
N THR A 24 62.10 -31.04 -41.12
CA THR A 24 61.79 -31.01 -42.57
C THR A 24 61.49 -32.32 -43.31
N ALA A 25 60.20 -32.52 -43.61
CA ALA A 25 59.75 -33.02 -44.90
C ALA A 25 58.53 -32.20 -45.34
N MET A 26 58.66 -31.48 -46.46
CA MET A 26 57.54 -30.85 -47.14
C MET A 26 56.55 -31.93 -47.58
N ALA A 27 55.39 -31.98 -46.93
CA ALA A 27 54.19 -32.57 -47.49
C ALA A 27 53.17 -31.45 -47.58
N THR A 28 52.90 -31.01 -48.81
CA THR A 28 51.75 -30.17 -49.17
C THR A 28 50.47 -30.90 -48.77
N LEU A 29 49.96 -30.65 -47.55
CA LEU A 29 48.64 -31.09 -47.16
C LEU A 29 47.65 -30.01 -47.58
N ASP A 30 47.05 -30.27 -48.74
CA ASP A 30 45.87 -29.59 -49.25
C ASP A 30 44.69 -29.88 -48.32
N THR A 31 44.58 -29.14 -47.21
CA THR A 31 43.42 -29.21 -46.32
C THR A 31 42.31 -28.35 -46.90
N THR A 32 41.68 -28.84 -47.96
CA THR A 32 40.34 -28.40 -48.37
C THR A 32 39.39 -28.66 -47.21
N THR A 33 39.19 -27.64 -46.38
CA THR A 33 38.18 -27.65 -45.33
C THR A 33 36.82 -27.69 -46.02
N ALA A 34 36.24 -28.88 -46.17
CA ALA A 34 34.92 -29.05 -46.75
C ALA A 34 33.89 -28.40 -45.82
N VAL A 35 33.62 -27.11 -46.05
CA VAL A 35 32.55 -26.38 -45.39
C VAL A 35 31.25 -27.11 -45.72
N ALA A 36 30.64 -27.74 -44.71
CA ALA A 36 29.36 -28.42 -44.87
C ALA A 36 28.35 -27.46 -45.52
N LYS A 37 28.03 -27.70 -46.81
CA LYS A 37 27.10 -26.86 -47.56
C LYS A 37 25.73 -26.93 -46.87
N SER A 38 25.22 -25.77 -46.45
CA SER A 38 23.87 -25.65 -45.89
C SER A 38 22.84 -26.32 -46.81
N ILE A 39 21.95 -27.16 -46.28
CA ILE A 39 20.87 -27.80 -47.04
C ILE A 39 19.72 -26.85 -47.42
N TYR A 40 19.76 -25.59 -46.97
CA TYR A 40 18.77 -24.55 -47.26
C TYR A 40 19.41 -23.30 -47.86
N LYS A 41 18.64 -22.57 -48.68
CA LYS A 41 18.99 -21.24 -49.21
C LYS A 41 17.82 -20.27 -49.11
N VAL A 42 18.10 -18.96 -49.05
CA VAL A 42 17.07 -17.92 -49.13
C VAL A 42 17.03 -17.40 -50.56
N LYS A 43 15.86 -17.44 -51.20
CA LYS A 43 15.60 -16.86 -52.53
C LYS A 43 14.24 -16.15 -52.48
N ASN A 44 14.15 -14.93 -53.00
CA ASN A 44 12.93 -14.12 -53.03
C ASN A 44 12.25 -14.02 -51.65
N SER A 45 13.04 -13.74 -50.61
CA SER A 45 12.60 -13.67 -49.20
C SER A 45 11.97 -14.94 -48.63
N LYS A 46 12.11 -16.09 -49.32
CA LYS A 46 11.65 -17.40 -48.87
C LYS A 46 12.82 -18.36 -48.63
N LEU A 47 12.72 -19.18 -47.58
CA LEU A 47 13.62 -20.29 -47.32
C LEU A 47 13.22 -21.50 -48.18
N ILE A 48 14.18 -22.01 -48.95
CA ILE A 48 14.00 -23.06 -49.95
C ILE A 48 14.98 -24.21 -49.64
N SER A 49 14.51 -25.45 -49.78
CA SER A 49 15.35 -26.65 -49.72
C SER A 49 16.25 -26.71 -50.97
N ILE A 50 17.57 -26.85 -50.79
CA ILE A 50 18.48 -27.01 -51.93
C ILE A 50 18.23 -28.35 -52.64
N LYS A 51 17.91 -29.41 -51.88
CA LYS A 51 17.67 -30.76 -52.43
C LYS A 51 16.43 -30.83 -53.33
N THR A 52 15.36 -30.13 -52.97
CA THR A 52 14.06 -30.29 -53.65
C THR A 52 13.61 -29.05 -54.43
N GLY A 53 14.28 -27.89 -54.27
CA GLY A 53 13.86 -26.63 -54.86
C GLY A 53 12.55 -26.04 -54.30
N LYS A 54 11.88 -26.75 -53.37
CA LYS A 54 10.59 -26.36 -52.81
C LYS A 54 10.74 -25.46 -51.57
N VAL A 55 9.76 -24.59 -51.35
CA VAL A 55 9.65 -23.75 -50.14
C VAL A 55 9.56 -24.65 -48.91
N VAL A 56 10.36 -24.32 -47.88
CA VAL A 56 10.35 -25.08 -46.61
C VAL A 56 9.00 -24.87 -45.92
N LYS A 57 8.28 -25.97 -45.68
CA LYS A 57 7.02 -25.96 -44.91
C LYS A 57 7.29 -26.02 -43.41
N GLY A 58 6.37 -25.49 -42.61
CA GLY A 58 6.46 -25.52 -41.14
C GLY A 58 7.52 -24.56 -40.57
N PHE A 59 7.88 -24.77 -39.31
CA PHE A 59 8.89 -23.97 -38.62
C PHE A 59 10.30 -24.52 -38.87
N LYS A 60 11.23 -23.66 -39.29
CA LYS A 60 12.65 -24.02 -39.46
C LYS A 60 13.57 -22.90 -39.02
N VAL A 61 14.63 -23.24 -38.30
CA VAL A 61 15.71 -22.30 -37.96
C VAL A 61 16.79 -22.41 -39.02
N PHE A 62 17.19 -21.28 -39.58
CA PHE A 62 18.31 -21.17 -40.50
C PHE A 62 19.09 -19.88 -40.19
N LYS A 63 20.42 -19.98 -39.99
CA LYS A 63 21.27 -18.85 -39.59
C LYS A 63 20.67 -18.02 -38.44
N SER A 64 20.28 -18.71 -37.36
CA SER A 64 19.64 -18.12 -36.17
C SER A 64 18.34 -17.33 -36.42
N THR A 65 17.75 -17.49 -37.61
CA THR A 65 16.48 -16.87 -38.00
C THR A 65 15.41 -17.95 -38.10
N LEU A 66 14.29 -17.74 -37.41
CA LEU A 66 13.14 -18.62 -37.46
C LEU A 66 12.26 -18.27 -38.66
N TYR A 67 11.96 -19.27 -39.48
CA TYR A 67 11.06 -19.20 -40.62
C TYR A 67 9.81 -20.05 -40.35
N LYS A 68 8.64 -19.60 -40.82
CA LYS A 68 7.40 -20.40 -40.91
C LYS A 68 6.94 -20.39 -42.36
N ASN A 69 6.78 -21.57 -42.97
CA ASN A 69 6.36 -21.72 -44.36
C ASN A 69 7.25 -20.89 -45.32
N GLY A 70 8.55 -20.92 -45.08
CA GLY A 70 9.56 -20.22 -45.85
C GLY A 70 9.72 -18.74 -45.55
N LYS A 71 8.80 -18.06 -44.84
CA LYS A 71 8.93 -16.63 -44.53
C LYS A 71 9.49 -16.40 -43.13
N LYS A 72 10.23 -15.31 -42.92
CA LYS A 72 10.70 -14.89 -41.58
C LYS A 72 9.49 -14.78 -40.64
N TYR A 73 9.55 -15.45 -39.50
CA TYR A 73 8.41 -15.56 -38.60
C TYR A 73 8.31 -14.37 -37.64
N THR A 74 7.10 -13.84 -37.47
CA THR A 74 6.75 -12.90 -36.40
C THR A 74 5.62 -13.51 -35.59
N GLY A 75 5.82 -13.64 -34.28
CA GLY A 75 4.87 -14.29 -33.37
C GLY A 75 5.57 -15.13 -32.30
N VAL A 76 4.79 -15.86 -31.52
CA VAL A 76 5.30 -16.70 -30.43
C VAL A 76 5.52 -18.14 -30.92
N TYR A 77 6.74 -18.66 -30.71
CA TYR A 77 7.08 -20.05 -30.99
C TYR A 77 7.89 -20.63 -29.82
N LYS A 78 7.41 -21.75 -29.26
CA LYS A 78 8.00 -22.41 -28.07
C LYS A 78 8.25 -21.46 -26.89
N GLY A 79 7.30 -20.56 -26.61
CA GLY A 79 7.40 -19.58 -25.53
C GLY A 79 8.27 -18.35 -25.81
N TYR A 80 8.92 -18.27 -26.97
CA TYR A 80 9.72 -17.11 -27.38
C TYR A 80 9.00 -16.28 -28.44
N LEU A 81 8.95 -14.98 -28.26
CA LEU A 81 8.52 -14.00 -29.25
C LEU A 81 9.64 -13.73 -30.26
N TYR A 82 9.29 -13.86 -31.53
CA TYR A 82 10.14 -13.53 -32.67
C TYR A 82 9.57 -12.33 -33.41
N LYS A 83 10.44 -11.44 -33.91
CA LYS A 83 10.11 -10.37 -34.85
C LYS A 83 11.05 -10.48 -36.04
N SER A 84 10.49 -10.68 -37.23
CA SER A 84 11.26 -10.93 -38.46
C SER A 84 12.26 -12.08 -38.31
N GLY A 85 11.86 -13.14 -37.62
CA GLY A 85 12.61 -14.37 -37.40
C GLY A 85 13.68 -14.29 -36.32
N LYS A 86 13.95 -13.11 -35.74
CA LYS A 86 14.92 -12.95 -34.63
C LYS A 86 14.19 -12.92 -33.28
N LYS A 87 14.81 -13.49 -32.24
CA LYS A 87 14.32 -13.38 -30.85
C LYS A 87 14.18 -11.90 -30.48
N PHE A 88 12.97 -11.47 -30.12
CA PHE A 88 12.65 -10.07 -29.90
C PHE A 88 13.08 -9.58 -28.51
N THR A 89 13.52 -8.34 -28.41
CA THR A 89 13.76 -7.63 -27.15
C THR A 89 13.03 -6.29 -27.22
N GLY A 90 12.31 -5.94 -26.16
CA GLY A 90 11.45 -4.76 -26.13
C GLY A 90 10.02 -5.11 -25.73
N SER A 91 9.11 -4.16 -25.91
CA SER A 91 7.70 -4.31 -25.54
C SER A 91 6.86 -4.84 -26.71
N TYR A 92 5.97 -5.77 -26.43
CA TYR A 92 4.99 -6.29 -27.40
C TYR A 92 3.71 -6.74 -26.69
N ASN A 93 2.55 -6.26 -27.15
CA ASN A 93 1.24 -6.50 -26.54
C ASN A 93 1.22 -6.29 -25.00
N GLY A 94 1.89 -5.22 -24.55
CA GLY A 94 1.97 -4.85 -23.14
C GLY A 94 2.94 -5.66 -22.27
N TYR A 95 3.58 -6.69 -22.83
CA TYR A 95 4.62 -7.46 -22.16
C TYR A 95 6.02 -6.99 -22.56
N GLN A 96 6.94 -6.97 -21.60
CA GLN A 96 8.37 -6.76 -21.81
C GLN A 96 9.06 -8.10 -22.13
N TYR A 97 9.88 -8.11 -23.18
CA TYR A 97 10.67 -9.28 -23.60
C TYR A 97 12.17 -8.99 -23.58
N LYS A 98 12.97 -10.03 -23.30
CA LYS A 98 14.44 -10.03 -23.44
C LYS A 98 14.86 -11.34 -24.10
N LYS A 99 15.56 -11.25 -25.24
CA LYS A 99 15.97 -12.42 -26.05
C LYS A 99 14.80 -13.40 -26.32
N GLY A 100 13.63 -12.84 -26.63
CA GLY A 100 12.42 -13.55 -27.00
C GLY A 100 11.57 -14.05 -25.82
N ALA A 101 12.11 -14.18 -24.61
CA ALA A 101 11.34 -14.61 -23.45
C ALA A 101 10.71 -13.41 -22.73
N LYS A 102 9.56 -13.62 -22.07
CA LYS A 102 8.96 -12.64 -21.16
C LYS A 102 9.98 -12.30 -20.06
N PHE A 103 10.27 -11.02 -19.88
CA PHE A 103 11.36 -10.57 -19.04
C PHE A 103 10.97 -10.57 -17.55
N THR A 104 11.85 -11.12 -16.72
CA THR A 104 11.80 -10.96 -15.26
C THR A 104 13.12 -10.32 -14.83
N GLY A 105 13.05 -9.30 -13.98
CA GLY A 105 14.20 -8.51 -13.53
C GLY A 105 13.96 -7.01 -13.65
N ARG A 106 14.99 -6.22 -13.36
CA ARG A 106 14.94 -4.75 -13.38
C ARG A 106 15.51 -4.19 -14.68
N LYS A 107 14.85 -3.19 -15.24
CA LYS A 107 15.32 -2.42 -16.40
C LYS A 107 14.80 -0.98 -16.30
N ASP A 108 15.65 0.02 -16.51
CA ASP A 108 15.26 1.44 -16.53
C ASP A 108 14.50 1.88 -15.25
N ASN A 109 14.90 1.33 -14.08
CA ASN A 109 14.21 1.50 -12.78
C ASN A 109 12.76 0.99 -12.70
N ILE A 110 12.38 0.09 -13.62
CA ILE A 110 11.12 -0.64 -13.60
C ILE A 110 11.44 -2.12 -13.33
N THR A 111 10.72 -2.71 -12.38
CA THR A 111 10.80 -4.13 -12.05
C THR A 111 9.74 -4.88 -12.82
N TYR A 112 10.14 -5.96 -13.49
CA TYR A 112 9.25 -6.81 -14.27
C TYR A 112 9.23 -8.24 -13.72
N LYS A 113 8.07 -8.90 -13.83
CA LYS A 113 7.88 -10.34 -13.57
C LYS A 113 7.01 -10.92 -14.67
N TYR A 114 7.52 -11.93 -15.38
CA TYR A 114 6.86 -12.53 -16.55
C TYR A 114 6.43 -11.50 -17.61
N GLY A 115 7.27 -10.49 -17.84
CA GLY A 115 7.05 -9.40 -18.78
C GLY A 115 6.03 -8.36 -18.32
N LYS A 116 5.41 -8.52 -17.15
CA LYS A 116 4.48 -7.55 -16.55
C LYS A 116 5.23 -6.64 -15.60
N VAL A 117 4.76 -5.39 -15.46
CA VAL A 117 5.35 -4.41 -14.54
C VAL A 117 4.88 -4.72 -13.12
N VAL A 118 5.84 -4.84 -12.19
CA VAL A 118 5.57 -5.01 -10.76
C VAL A 118 5.60 -3.65 -10.07
N SER A 119 6.71 -2.93 -10.19
CA SER A 119 6.92 -1.63 -9.54
C SER A 119 7.85 -0.75 -10.38
N ALA A 120 7.87 0.54 -10.09
CA ALA A 120 8.78 1.48 -10.73
C ALA A 120 9.14 2.62 -9.77
N LYS A 121 10.41 3.07 -9.79
CA LYS A 121 10.83 4.25 -9.00
C LYS A 121 10.08 5.51 -9.45
N ASN A 122 9.80 5.62 -10.76
CA ASN A 122 9.00 6.69 -11.32
C ASN A 122 7.84 6.07 -12.09
N VAL A 123 6.68 5.97 -11.43
CA VAL A 123 5.49 5.31 -11.98
C VAL A 123 4.97 6.00 -13.23
N SER A 124 5.16 7.32 -13.39
CA SER A 124 4.68 8.07 -14.57
C SER A 124 5.43 7.70 -15.85
N LYS A 125 6.70 7.29 -15.74
CA LYS A 125 7.52 6.81 -16.87
C LYS A 125 7.10 5.44 -17.40
N VAL A 126 6.28 4.69 -16.66
CA VAL A 126 5.79 3.39 -17.13
C VAL A 126 4.79 3.60 -18.26
N ALA A 127 5.02 2.88 -19.37
CA ALA A 127 4.19 2.97 -20.56
C ALA A 127 2.72 2.58 -20.26
N LYS A 128 1.78 3.39 -20.77
CA LYS A 128 0.32 3.16 -20.62
C LYS A 128 -0.13 1.77 -21.10
N THR A 129 0.54 1.22 -22.10
CA THR A 129 0.22 -0.10 -22.67
C THR A 129 0.78 -1.28 -21.86
N ALA A 130 1.66 -1.03 -20.89
CA ALA A 130 2.27 -2.08 -20.09
C ALA A 130 1.22 -2.78 -19.22
N ILE A 131 1.32 -4.10 -19.11
CA ILE A 131 0.46 -4.91 -18.24
C ILE A 131 1.05 -4.92 -16.84
N VAL A 132 0.20 -4.70 -15.84
CA VAL A 132 0.59 -4.72 -14.42
C VAL A 132 0.54 -6.15 -13.89
N TYR A 133 1.51 -6.48 -13.03
CA TYR A 133 1.58 -7.76 -12.34
C TYR A 133 0.74 -7.68 -11.06
N PHE A 134 -0.18 -8.63 -10.92
CA PHE A 134 -1.01 -8.82 -9.73
C PHE A 134 -0.61 -10.13 -9.07
N GLU A 135 0.03 -10.00 -7.91
CA GLU A 135 0.32 -11.13 -7.01
C GLU A 135 -0.98 -11.59 -6.35
N ASP A 136 -1.68 -10.64 -5.73
CA ASP A 136 -3.01 -10.81 -5.18
C ASP A 136 -4.06 -10.91 -6.31
N LYS A 137 -4.78 -12.04 -6.36
CA LYS A 137 -5.83 -12.27 -7.37
C LYS A 137 -7.15 -11.62 -7.00
N ASN A 138 -7.46 -11.52 -5.72
CA ASN A 138 -8.68 -10.86 -5.26
C ASN A 138 -8.61 -9.37 -5.64
N LEU A 139 -7.47 -8.72 -5.41
CA LEU A 139 -7.28 -7.32 -5.85
C LEU A 139 -7.43 -7.16 -7.36
N LEU A 140 -6.93 -8.12 -8.16
CA LEU A 140 -7.14 -8.13 -9.60
C LEU A 140 -8.63 -8.24 -9.96
N HIS A 141 -9.34 -9.15 -9.31
CA HIS A 141 -10.77 -9.39 -9.52
C HIS A 141 -11.58 -8.15 -9.16
N THR A 142 -11.41 -7.62 -7.95
CA THR A 142 -12.10 -6.42 -7.45
C THR A 142 -11.87 -5.22 -8.36
N LEU A 143 -10.63 -4.95 -8.78
CA LEU A 143 -10.37 -3.83 -9.70
C LEU A 143 -11.00 -4.05 -11.08
N ASN A 144 -11.08 -5.29 -11.58
CA ASN A 144 -11.80 -5.55 -12.83
C ASN A 144 -13.30 -5.34 -12.65
N ASP A 145 -13.87 -5.76 -11.52
CA ASP A 145 -15.28 -5.57 -11.20
C ASP A 145 -15.64 -4.08 -11.10
N LEU A 146 -14.85 -3.30 -10.36
CA LEU A 146 -14.99 -1.84 -10.26
C LEU A 146 -14.85 -1.12 -11.62
N MET A 147 -14.13 -1.72 -12.57
CA MET A 147 -14.04 -1.24 -13.95
C MET A 147 -15.19 -1.73 -14.85
N GLY A 148 -16.21 -2.41 -14.31
CA GLY A 148 -17.38 -2.94 -15.03
C GLY A 148 -17.05 -4.10 -15.97
N ARG A 149 -15.98 -4.85 -15.71
CA ARG A 149 -15.48 -5.88 -16.63
C ARG A 149 -16.08 -7.25 -16.34
N LYS A 150 -16.71 -7.87 -17.35
CA LYS A 150 -17.24 -9.24 -17.25
C LYS A 150 -16.17 -10.32 -16.95
N ASN A 151 -14.96 -10.17 -17.50
CA ASN A 151 -13.85 -11.08 -17.19
C ASN A 151 -13.01 -10.49 -16.07
N LEU A 152 -13.25 -10.95 -14.85
CA LEU A 152 -12.57 -10.48 -13.64
C LEU A 152 -11.09 -10.88 -13.60
N SER A 153 -10.68 -11.92 -14.33
CA SER A 153 -9.29 -12.42 -14.34
C SER A 153 -8.44 -11.81 -15.47
N GLN A 154 -9.00 -10.89 -16.26
CA GLN A 154 -8.28 -10.32 -17.38
C GLN A 154 -7.11 -9.43 -16.93
N ASN A 155 -6.11 -9.27 -17.79
CA ASN A 155 -4.97 -8.42 -17.47
C ASN A 155 -5.37 -6.95 -17.43
N ILE A 156 -4.91 -6.23 -16.41
CA ILE A 156 -5.06 -4.77 -16.30
C ILE A 156 -3.79 -4.09 -16.81
N LYS A 157 -3.95 -3.07 -17.66
CA LYS A 157 -2.86 -2.22 -18.13
C LYS A 157 -2.68 -1.02 -17.19
N VAL A 158 -1.50 -0.40 -17.24
CA VAL A 158 -1.23 0.85 -16.52
C VAL A 158 -2.22 1.96 -16.90
N ALA A 159 -2.64 2.03 -18.17
CA ALA A 159 -3.66 2.97 -18.61
C ALA A 159 -4.98 2.79 -17.86
N ASP A 160 -5.39 1.56 -17.61
CA ASP A 160 -6.68 1.24 -16.98
C ASP A 160 -6.69 1.74 -15.53
N LEU A 161 -5.62 1.47 -14.77
CA LEU A 161 -5.47 1.95 -13.39
C LEU A 161 -5.40 3.47 -13.29
N ARG A 162 -4.71 4.12 -14.24
CA ARG A 162 -4.67 5.59 -14.31
C ARG A 162 -5.99 6.21 -14.75
N ASN A 163 -6.92 5.44 -15.33
CA ASN A 163 -8.23 5.95 -15.69
C ASN A 163 -9.20 5.96 -14.50
N LEU A 164 -8.88 5.24 -13.41
CA LEU A 164 -9.61 5.34 -12.15
C LEU A 164 -9.46 6.77 -11.59
N LYS A 165 -10.58 7.35 -11.16
CA LYS A 165 -10.71 8.72 -10.66
C LYS A 165 -11.75 8.75 -9.54
N GLY A 166 -11.72 9.80 -8.73
CA GLY A 166 -12.64 9.93 -7.60
C GLY A 166 -12.27 8.93 -6.51
N THR A 167 -13.28 8.19 -6.05
CA THR A 167 -13.18 7.26 -4.94
C THR A 167 -12.85 5.83 -5.41
N LEU A 168 -11.85 5.23 -4.79
CA LEU A 168 -11.52 3.82 -4.91
C LEU A 168 -11.73 3.16 -3.54
N ASP A 169 -12.85 2.46 -3.37
CA ASP A 169 -13.15 1.70 -2.15
C ASP A 169 -12.76 0.22 -2.35
N LEU A 170 -11.81 -0.22 -1.54
CA LEU A 170 -11.25 -1.56 -1.48
C LEU A 170 -11.21 -2.01 -0.01
N LYS A 171 -12.19 -1.62 0.80
CA LYS A 171 -12.34 -2.14 2.15
C LYS A 171 -12.49 -3.67 2.11
N GLY A 172 -11.83 -4.37 3.03
CA GLY A 172 -12.07 -5.79 3.22
C GLY A 172 -13.41 -6.04 3.91
N ASP A 173 -13.88 -7.27 3.81
CA ASP A 173 -15.14 -7.70 4.39
C ASP A 173 -15.05 -7.74 5.93
N THR A 174 -15.98 -7.06 6.60
CA THR A 174 -16.07 -7.02 8.06
C THR A 174 -16.98 -8.10 8.63
N ASP A 175 -17.89 -8.64 7.81
CA ASP A 175 -19.03 -9.42 8.30
C ASP A 175 -18.76 -10.94 8.22
N GLU A 176 -17.77 -11.37 7.41
CA GLU A 176 -17.51 -12.80 7.15
C GLU A 176 -16.14 -13.33 7.66
N ARG A 177 -15.45 -12.60 8.54
CA ARG A 177 -14.09 -12.96 9.02
C ARG A 177 -13.99 -14.35 9.66
N GLU A 178 -15.07 -14.87 10.24
CA GLU A 178 -15.09 -16.17 10.90
C GLU A 178 -15.46 -17.35 9.97
N TYR A 179 -16.03 -17.10 8.78
CA TYR A 179 -16.66 -18.18 7.98
C TYR A 179 -15.96 -18.49 6.65
N PHE A 180 -15.33 -17.50 6.02
CA PHE A 180 -14.63 -17.69 4.74
C PHE A 180 -13.27 -17.03 4.79
N GLY A 181 -12.20 -17.84 4.74
CA GLY A 181 -10.83 -17.35 4.80
C GLY A 181 -10.54 -16.20 3.81
N MET A 182 -10.37 -15.01 4.38
CA MET A 182 -9.59 -13.83 3.95
C MET A 182 -9.79 -13.33 2.51
N MET A 183 -10.58 -12.26 2.37
CA MET A 183 -10.43 -11.29 1.27
C MET A 183 -9.40 -10.18 1.59
N ASP A 184 -8.67 -10.30 2.69
CA ASP A 184 -7.67 -9.31 3.10
C ASP A 184 -6.58 -9.12 2.04
N TYR A 185 -6.49 -7.91 1.50
CA TYR A 185 -5.38 -7.55 0.64
C TYR A 185 -4.09 -7.42 1.46
N VAL A 186 -3.05 -8.14 1.05
CA VAL A 186 -1.69 -7.99 1.62
C VAL A 186 -0.81 -7.20 0.65
N ASN A 187 -0.91 -7.47 -0.66
CA ASN A 187 -0.07 -6.85 -1.67
C ASN A 187 -0.85 -5.83 -2.51
N ILE A 188 -0.71 -4.56 -2.13
CA ILE A 188 -1.30 -3.41 -2.83
C ILE A 188 -0.37 -2.76 -3.86
N GLN A 189 0.73 -3.42 -4.25
CA GLN A 189 1.71 -2.86 -5.19
C GLN A 189 1.09 -2.30 -6.50
N PRO A 190 0.04 -2.91 -7.09
CA PRO A 190 -0.63 -2.35 -8.26
C PRO A 190 -1.23 -0.96 -8.05
N LEU A 191 -1.62 -0.59 -6.83
CA LEU A 191 -2.24 0.71 -6.54
C LEU A 191 -1.30 1.89 -6.77
N ALA A 192 0.02 1.65 -6.83
CA ALA A 192 1.01 2.67 -7.21
C ALA A 192 0.77 3.30 -8.59
N PHE A 193 -0.06 2.66 -9.44
CA PHE A 193 -0.43 3.16 -10.75
C PHE A 193 -1.78 3.92 -10.78
N CYS A 194 -2.54 3.95 -9.68
CA CYS A 194 -3.83 4.64 -9.55
C CYS A 194 -3.63 6.14 -9.30
N THR A 195 -2.80 6.82 -10.11
CA THR A 195 -2.29 8.18 -9.80
C THR A 195 -3.33 9.31 -9.84
N ASN A 196 -4.56 9.03 -10.29
CA ASN A 196 -5.59 10.04 -10.55
C ASN A 196 -6.80 9.93 -9.59
N ILE A 197 -6.77 9.02 -8.62
CA ILE A 197 -7.79 8.94 -7.58
C ILE A 197 -7.60 10.08 -6.57
N SER A 198 -8.70 10.50 -5.96
CA SER A 198 -8.71 11.51 -4.90
C SER A 198 -9.11 10.93 -3.55
N GLU A 199 -9.72 9.75 -3.51
CA GLU A 199 -10.11 9.09 -2.28
C GLU A 199 -9.78 7.61 -2.38
N LEU A 200 -9.20 7.05 -1.33
CA LEU A 200 -8.82 5.64 -1.24
C LEU A 200 -9.25 5.08 0.11
N SER A 201 -10.03 4.01 0.09
CA SER A 201 -10.24 3.15 1.25
C SER A 201 -9.63 1.79 0.97
N ILE A 202 -8.74 1.36 1.84
CA ILE A 202 -8.18 0.00 1.92
C ILE A 202 -8.29 -0.52 3.36
N ALA A 203 -9.31 -0.04 4.08
CA ALA A 203 -9.58 -0.43 5.45
C ALA A 203 -9.89 -1.93 5.59
N ASN A 204 -9.78 -2.50 6.79
CA ASN A 204 -10.17 -3.88 7.08
C ASN A 204 -9.41 -4.91 6.23
N ASN A 205 -8.10 -4.75 6.09
CA ASN A 205 -7.24 -5.65 5.33
C ASN A 205 -6.03 -6.11 6.19
N ALA A 206 -5.06 -6.79 5.59
CA ALA A 206 -3.85 -7.25 6.27
C ALA A 206 -2.59 -6.48 5.81
N ILE A 207 -2.74 -5.19 5.48
CA ILE A 207 -1.69 -4.35 4.92
C ILE A 207 -0.71 -3.94 6.03
N ASN A 208 0.57 -4.06 5.75
CA ASN A 208 1.65 -3.62 6.65
C ASN A 208 2.60 -2.59 6.01
N SER A 209 2.45 -2.31 4.71
CA SER A 209 3.32 -1.39 3.99
C SER A 209 2.53 -0.45 3.10
N LEU A 210 2.77 0.85 3.28
CA LEU A 210 2.11 1.93 2.55
C LEU A 210 2.95 2.49 1.39
N PHE A 211 4.16 1.94 1.17
CA PHE A 211 5.06 2.41 0.11
C PHE A 211 4.39 2.46 -1.28
N PRO A 212 3.52 1.51 -1.68
CA PRO A 212 2.83 1.59 -2.97
C PRO A 212 1.96 2.84 -3.15
N ILE A 213 1.41 3.41 -2.07
CA ILE A 213 0.52 4.57 -2.13
C ILE A 213 1.21 5.90 -1.76
N SER A 214 2.48 5.85 -1.34
CA SER A 214 3.28 7.01 -0.89
C SER A 214 3.42 8.17 -1.87
N ASN A 215 3.14 7.95 -3.17
CA ASN A 215 3.21 8.99 -4.20
C ASN A 215 1.86 9.28 -4.87
N LEU A 216 0.74 8.86 -4.27
CA LEU A 216 -0.60 9.20 -4.76
C LEU A 216 -0.99 10.61 -4.29
N THR A 217 -0.22 11.62 -4.68
CA THR A 217 -0.29 13.00 -4.16
C THR A 217 -1.61 13.74 -4.47
N ASN A 218 -2.50 13.15 -5.27
CA ASN A 218 -3.85 13.67 -5.53
C ASN A 218 -4.87 13.25 -4.45
N LEU A 219 -4.50 12.36 -3.53
CA LEU A 219 -5.37 11.94 -2.43
C LEU A 219 -5.74 13.11 -1.53
N LYS A 220 -7.04 13.19 -1.24
CA LYS A 220 -7.69 14.08 -0.29
C LYS A 220 -8.26 13.30 0.90
N LYS A 221 -8.77 12.09 0.66
CA LYS A 221 -9.26 11.20 1.71
C LYS A 221 -8.53 9.87 1.66
N LEU A 222 -8.06 9.41 2.81
CA LEU A 222 -7.39 8.12 2.93
C LEU A 222 -7.89 7.37 4.17
N ASP A 223 -8.47 6.20 3.93
CA ASP A 223 -8.84 5.25 4.98
C ASP A 223 -8.00 3.98 4.87
N ILE A 224 -7.17 3.76 5.88
CA ILE A 224 -6.30 2.59 6.06
C ILE A 224 -6.56 1.92 7.42
N SER A 225 -7.74 2.15 8.00
CA SER A 225 -8.13 1.61 9.31
C SER A 225 -8.15 0.08 9.32
N PHE A 226 -7.98 -0.53 10.50
CA PHE A 226 -8.04 -1.98 10.70
C PHE A 226 -7.10 -2.75 9.76
N ASN A 227 -5.82 -2.41 9.86
CA ASN A 227 -4.73 -3.05 9.13
C ASN A 227 -3.62 -3.46 10.11
N LYS A 228 -2.43 -3.78 9.60
CA LYS A 228 -1.24 -4.14 10.40
C LYS A 228 -0.14 -3.09 10.25
N ILE A 229 -0.51 -1.82 10.16
CA ILE A 229 0.41 -0.70 9.91
C ILE A 229 1.05 -0.27 11.23
N SER A 230 2.36 -0.11 11.23
CA SER A 230 3.12 0.34 12.41
C SER A 230 3.71 1.75 12.28
N SER A 231 3.73 2.33 11.08
CA SER A 231 4.14 3.71 10.83
C SER A 231 3.46 4.23 9.56
N ILE A 232 3.16 5.53 9.57
CA ILE A 232 2.57 6.27 8.45
C ILE A 232 3.54 7.27 7.80
N ASP A 233 4.82 7.27 8.17
CA ASP A 233 5.81 8.26 7.68
C ASP A 233 5.96 8.29 6.17
N SER A 234 5.80 7.13 5.53
CA SER A 234 5.84 7.02 4.06
C SER A 234 4.77 7.85 3.35
N LEU A 235 3.77 8.37 4.07
CA LEU A 235 2.72 9.25 3.55
C LEU A 235 3.12 10.73 3.54
N GLU A 236 4.34 11.11 3.94
CA GLU A 236 4.82 12.52 4.05
C GLU A 236 4.49 13.43 2.84
N LYS A 237 4.35 12.84 1.64
CA LYS A 237 4.08 13.58 0.39
C LYS A 237 2.61 13.84 0.11
N LEU A 238 1.70 13.25 0.88
CA LEU A 238 0.26 13.35 0.69
C LEU A 238 -0.30 14.64 1.32
N VAL A 239 0.33 15.77 1.01
CA VAL A 239 0.04 17.09 1.60
C VAL A 239 -1.36 17.65 1.28
N ASN A 240 -2.08 17.01 0.36
CA ASN A 240 -3.44 17.37 -0.05
C ASN A 240 -4.53 16.66 0.77
N LEU A 241 -4.16 15.81 1.73
CA LEU A 241 -5.12 15.13 2.60
C LEU A 241 -5.93 16.14 3.42
N THR A 242 -7.24 15.94 3.42
CA THR A 242 -8.24 16.63 4.24
C THR A 242 -8.85 15.70 5.30
N GLU A 243 -8.84 14.38 5.03
CA GLU A 243 -9.33 13.34 5.94
C GLU A 243 -8.36 12.15 5.94
N LEU A 244 -7.95 11.71 7.14
CA LEU A 244 -7.08 10.56 7.33
C LEU A 244 -7.63 9.66 8.44
N LYS A 245 -7.93 8.41 8.09
CA LYS A 245 -8.40 7.38 9.02
C LYS A 245 -7.38 6.24 9.10
N VAL A 246 -6.84 6.02 10.30
CA VAL A 246 -5.79 5.05 10.62
C VAL A 246 -6.15 4.21 11.85
N ALA A 247 -7.43 4.15 12.21
CA ALA A 247 -7.91 3.44 13.39
C ALA A 247 -7.53 1.95 13.40
N GLY A 248 -7.44 1.32 14.56
CA GLY A 248 -7.25 -0.14 14.67
C GLY A 248 -5.95 -0.62 14.00
N ASN A 249 -4.84 0.08 14.24
CA ASN A 249 -3.52 -0.25 13.71
C ASN A 249 -2.51 -0.41 14.87
N ASN A 250 -1.21 -0.39 14.56
CA ASN A 250 -0.13 -0.54 15.55
C ASN A 250 0.76 0.71 15.62
N LEU A 251 0.19 1.90 15.35
CA LEU A 251 0.94 3.16 15.37
C LEU A 251 1.40 3.50 16.80
N LYS A 252 2.62 4.02 16.91
CA LYS A 252 3.19 4.50 18.17
C LYS A 252 3.31 6.02 18.24
N ASP A 253 3.36 6.67 17.08
CA ASP A 253 3.48 8.10 16.91
C ASP A 253 2.66 8.54 15.69
N ILE A 254 2.49 9.85 15.55
CA ILE A 254 1.75 10.49 14.46
C ILE A 254 2.51 11.70 13.92
N LEU A 255 3.85 11.64 13.97
CA LEU A 255 4.76 12.73 13.59
C LEU A 255 4.42 13.34 12.22
N VAL A 256 4.14 12.46 11.25
CA VAL A 256 3.86 12.86 9.86
C VAL A 256 2.63 13.76 9.71
N ILE A 257 1.72 13.81 10.69
CA ILE A 257 0.52 14.65 10.65
C ILE A 257 0.86 16.13 10.47
N GLY A 258 1.99 16.59 11.01
CA GLY A 258 2.46 17.97 10.82
C GLY A 258 2.69 18.37 9.36
N ASN A 259 2.85 17.40 8.45
CA ASN A 259 2.98 17.68 7.01
C ASN A 259 1.63 17.95 6.32
N PHE A 260 0.51 17.52 6.92
CA PHE A 260 -0.81 17.57 6.31
C PHE A 260 -1.55 18.86 6.66
N LYS A 261 -1.05 19.98 6.12
CA LYS A 261 -1.59 21.33 6.39
C LYS A 261 -3.07 21.51 6.05
N ASN A 262 -3.62 20.68 5.15
CA ASN A 262 -5.03 20.72 4.74
C ASN A 262 -5.93 19.76 5.55
N LEU A 263 -5.36 18.99 6.47
CA LEU A 263 -6.07 17.97 7.24
C LEU A 263 -7.08 18.64 8.17
N LYS A 264 -8.33 18.20 8.08
CA LYS A 264 -9.46 18.64 8.92
C LYS A 264 -9.90 17.55 9.88
N GLU A 265 -9.81 16.30 9.45
CA GLU A 265 -10.26 15.14 10.21
C GLU A 265 -9.14 14.12 10.34
N LEU A 266 -8.80 13.77 11.58
CA LEU A 266 -7.90 12.68 11.92
C LEU A 266 -8.64 11.67 12.80
N ASN A 267 -8.73 10.44 12.33
CA ASN A 267 -9.19 9.33 13.15
C ASN A 267 -8.04 8.33 13.33
N ALA A 268 -7.55 8.19 14.57
CA ALA A 268 -6.45 7.31 14.95
C ALA A 268 -6.76 6.50 16.21
N TRP A 269 -8.04 6.21 16.48
CA TRP A 269 -8.43 5.41 17.65
C TRP A 269 -7.90 3.96 17.58
N ASP A 270 -7.79 3.32 18.73
CA ASP A 270 -7.29 1.94 18.87
C ASP A 270 -5.92 1.74 18.19
N ASN A 271 -4.94 2.45 18.73
CA ASN A 271 -3.53 2.34 18.35
C ASN A 271 -2.68 2.19 19.62
N LYS A 272 -1.37 2.40 19.51
CA LYS A 272 -0.41 2.31 20.62
C LYS A 272 0.31 3.65 20.85
N ILE A 273 -0.34 4.76 20.50
CA ILE A 273 0.21 6.11 20.61
C ILE A 273 0.34 6.49 22.07
N ASP A 274 1.53 6.84 22.53
CA ASP A 274 1.82 7.18 23.93
C ASP A 274 2.12 8.66 24.18
N TYR A 275 2.43 9.43 23.11
CA TYR A 275 2.58 10.88 23.12
C TYR A 275 2.10 11.49 21.79
N ILE A 276 1.85 12.80 21.80
CA ILE A 276 1.52 13.59 20.62
C ILE A 276 2.78 14.36 20.23
N ASP A 277 3.20 14.28 18.97
CA ASP A 277 4.39 14.97 18.46
C ASP A 277 4.16 16.50 18.37
N GLU A 278 5.19 17.30 18.66
CA GLU A 278 5.13 18.78 18.63
C GLU A 278 4.76 19.30 17.23
N GLU A 279 5.16 18.57 16.19
CA GLU A 279 4.88 18.84 14.78
C GLU A 279 3.38 18.92 14.46
N ILE A 280 2.50 18.37 15.31
CA ILE A 280 1.05 18.50 15.12
C ILE A 280 0.61 19.96 15.01
N LYS A 281 1.35 20.91 15.60
CA LYS A 281 1.10 22.36 15.50
C LYS A 281 1.05 22.89 14.07
N TYR A 282 1.63 22.18 13.11
CA TYR A 282 1.61 22.53 11.70
C TYR A 282 0.34 22.08 10.97
N ALA A 283 -0.44 21.16 11.55
CA ALA A 283 -1.74 20.73 11.05
C ALA A 283 -2.85 21.71 11.49
N THR A 284 -2.67 22.99 11.17
CA THR A 284 -3.45 24.11 11.70
C THR A 284 -4.93 24.09 11.34
N ASN A 285 -5.34 23.29 10.34
CA ASN A 285 -6.72 23.18 9.88
C ASN A 285 -7.49 22.01 10.52
N LEU A 286 -6.90 21.29 11.48
CA LEU A 286 -7.58 20.21 12.17
C LEU A 286 -8.79 20.75 12.94
N GLU A 287 -9.95 20.12 12.69
CA GLU A 287 -11.23 20.43 13.30
C GLU A 287 -11.69 19.27 14.19
N ASN A 288 -11.51 18.02 13.73
CA ASN A 288 -11.97 16.82 14.43
C ASN A 288 -10.82 15.82 14.62
N ILE A 289 -10.58 15.41 15.86
CA ILE A 289 -9.56 14.41 16.21
C ILE A 289 -10.16 13.31 17.09
N ASP A 290 -9.99 12.06 16.66
CA ASP A 290 -10.23 10.88 17.50
C ASP A 290 -8.91 10.16 17.78
N LEU A 291 -8.49 10.20 19.04
CA LEU A 291 -7.32 9.51 19.59
C LEU A 291 -7.73 8.56 20.73
N SER A 292 -8.99 8.14 20.78
CA SER A 292 -9.48 7.24 21.83
C SER A 292 -8.79 5.88 21.79
N ASN A 293 -8.80 5.17 22.92
CA ASN A 293 -8.19 3.83 23.04
C ASN A 293 -6.70 3.83 22.66
N ASN A 294 -5.93 4.77 23.22
CA ASN A 294 -4.48 4.85 23.06
C ASN A 294 -3.79 4.82 24.44
N ARG A 295 -2.58 5.35 24.55
CA ARG A 295 -1.75 5.34 25.78
C ARG A 295 -1.25 6.73 26.13
N ILE A 296 -1.93 7.77 25.63
CA ILE A 296 -1.53 9.18 25.72
C ILE A 296 -1.59 9.63 27.17
N ARG A 297 -0.54 10.33 27.62
CA ARG A 297 -0.45 10.89 28.99
C ARG A 297 -0.46 12.41 29.03
N SER A 298 0.09 13.05 28.01
CA SER A 298 0.14 14.51 27.86
C SER A 298 -0.55 14.91 26.57
N ILE A 299 -1.18 16.08 26.60
CA ILE A 299 -1.89 16.68 25.47
C ILE A 299 -1.48 18.15 25.24
N SER A 300 -0.35 18.57 25.81
CA SER A 300 0.19 19.94 25.72
C SER A 300 0.29 20.46 24.28
N GLU A 301 0.63 19.57 23.35
CA GLU A 301 0.85 19.89 21.94
C GLU A 301 -0.46 20.32 21.24
N LEU A 302 -1.61 19.90 21.76
CA LEU A 302 -2.93 20.26 21.22
C LEU A 302 -3.30 21.73 21.45
N ALA A 303 -2.62 22.45 22.36
CA ALA A 303 -2.85 23.87 22.63
C ALA A 303 -2.78 24.76 21.38
N SER A 304 -1.97 24.33 20.41
CA SER A 304 -1.72 25.02 19.15
C SER A 304 -2.88 24.90 18.14
N LEU A 305 -3.74 23.89 18.29
CA LEU A 305 -4.80 23.57 17.32
C LEU A 305 -6.07 24.39 17.57
N LYS A 306 -6.02 25.66 17.17
CA LYS A 306 -7.09 26.63 17.45
C LYS A 306 -8.42 26.35 16.73
N ASN A 307 -8.42 25.52 15.69
CA ASN A 307 -9.62 25.19 14.92
C ASN A 307 -10.36 23.93 15.40
N LEU A 308 -9.87 23.26 16.45
CA LEU A 308 -10.53 22.08 17.00
C LEU A 308 -11.96 22.40 17.47
N LYS A 309 -12.90 21.55 17.02
CA LYS A 309 -14.32 21.54 17.37
C LYS A 309 -14.69 20.28 18.10
N GLU A 310 -14.15 19.14 17.68
CA GLU A 310 -14.39 17.84 18.30
C GLU A 310 -13.06 17.15 18.65
N LEU A 311 -12.96 16.69 19.90
CA LEU A 311 -11.81 15.96 20.40
C LEU A 311 -12.25 14.76 21.22
N ASN A 312 -11.89 13.56 20.76
CA ASN A 312 -12.09 12.33 21.50
C ASN A 312 -10.75 11.77 22.00
N LEU A 313 -10.62 11.73 23.33
CA LEU A 313 -9.47 11.22 24.08
C LEU A 313 -9.87 10.11 25.05
N THR A 314 -11.05 9.52 24.86
CA THR A 314 -11.59 8.43 25.69
C THR A 314 -10.59 7.28 25.83
N ASN A 315 -10.51 6.68 27.01
CA ASN A 315 -9.66 5.52 27.28
C ASN A 315 -8.18 5.77 26.94
N ASN A 316 -7.59 6.74 27.66
CA ASN A 316 -6.18 7.08 27.62
C ASN A 316 -5.62 7.11 29.07
N LYS A 317 -4.50 7.81 29.30
CA LYS A 317 -3.83 7.93 30.61
C LYS A 317 -3.61 9.39 31.00
N ILE A 318 -4.52 10.26 30.56
CA ILE A 318 -4.41 11.71 30.72
C ILE A 318 -4.77 12.09 32.16
N LYS A 319 -3.99 13.01 32.73
CA LYS A 319 -4.23 13.54 34.07
C LYS A 319 -4.52 15.04 34.07
N ASP A 320 -3.75 15.77 33.27
CA ASP A 320 -3.83 17.21 33.14
C ASP A 320 -4.49 17.57 31.81
N ILE A 321 -5.54 18.37 31.89
CA ILE A 321 -6.31 18.89 30.75
C ILE A 321 -6.35 20.41 30.70
N GLN A 322 -5.59 21.11 31.57
CA GLN A 322 -5.61 22.58 31.62
C GLN A 322 -5.27 23.21 30.27
N THR A 323 -4.38 22.57 29.52
CA THR A 323 -3.99 23.01 28.17
C THR A 323 -5.14 23.10 27.17
N LEU A 324 -6.27 22.41 27.41
CA LEU A 324 -7.44 22.49 26.53
C LEU A 324 -8.12 23.86 26.62
N SER A 325 -7.84 24.67 27.64
CA SER A 325 -8.31 26.06 27.74
C SER A 325 -7.94 26.90 26.50
N GLU A 326 -6.94 26.47 25.75
CA GLU A 326 -6.43 27.12 24.55
C GLU A 326 -7.26 26.83 23.28
N ASN A 327 -8.11 25.80 23.27
CA ASN A 327 -8.89 25.35 22.11
C ASN A 327 -10.30 25.95 22.12
N LYS A 328 -10.40 27.27 21.96
CA LYS A 328 -11.65 28.05 22.13
C LYS A 328 -12.83 27.66 21.24
N ASN A 329 -12.59 26.91 20.17
CA ASN A 329 -13.63 26.44 19.25
C ASN A 329 -14.18 25.05 19.61
N LEU A 330 -13.69 24.40 20.67
CA LEU A 330 -14.21 23.10 21.08
C LEU A 330 -15.70 23.19 21.44
N GLU A 331 -16.48 22.31 20.82
CA GLU A 331 -17.91 22.13 21.05
C GLU A 331 -18.17 20.77 21.73
N THR A 332 -17.39 19.75 21.36
CA THR A 332 -17.56 18.37 21.82
C THR A 332 -16.25 17.81 22.33
N LEU A 333 -16.24 17.30 23.57
CA LEU A 333 -15.06 16.78 24.24
C LEU A 333 -15.37 15.47 24.96
N TYR A 334 -14.68 14.40 24.56
CA TYR A 334 -14.77 13.09 25.20
C TYR A 334 -13.46 12.78 25.94
N LEU A 335 -13.55 12.66 27.26
CA LEU A 335 -12.43 12.45 28.19
C LEU A 335 -12.66 11.26 29.13
N SER A 336 -13.68 10.45 28.89
CA SER A 336 -14.02 9.30 29.72
C SER A 336 -12.89 8.30 29.83
N TYR A 337 -12.85 7.53 30.93
CA TYR A 337 -11.85 6.48 31.14
C TYR A 337 -10.41 7.02 31.06
N ASN A 338 -10.10 8.07 31.82
CA ASN A 338 -8.75 8.62 31.93
C ASN A 338 -8.29 8.60 33.40
N SER A 339 -7.37 9.50 33.77
CA SER A 339 -6.90 9.67 35.14
C SER A 339 -6.99 11.14 35.59
N ILE A 340 -8.04 11.83 35.14
CA ILE A 340 -8.25 13.26 35.35
C ILE A 340 -8.81 13.47 36.76
N PHE A 341 -8.24 14.42 37.49
CA PHE A 341 -8.65 14.76 38.86
C PHE A 341 -9.16 16.21 39.02
N SER A 342 -8.94 17.06 38.02
CA SER A 342 -9.47 18.42 37.96
C SER A 342 -9.93 18.77 36.54
N VAL A 343 -10.97 19.60 36.47
CA VAL A 343 -11.54 20.17 35.24
C VAL A 343 -11.26 21.65 35.09
N ASP A 344 -10.32 22.19 35.88
CA ASP A 344 -9.90 23.59 35.79
C ASP A 344 -9.41 23.92 34.37
N GLY A 345 -9.78 25.11 33.89
CA GLY A 345 -9.46 25.58 32.54
C GLY A 345 -10.57 25.32 31.52
N LEU A 346 -11.43 24.32 31.75
CA LEU A 346 -12.58 24.07 30.87
C LEU A 346 -13.61 25.21 30.91
N GLU A 347 -13.68 25.99 32.01
CA GLU A 347 -14.54 27.18 32.06
C GLU A 347 -14.17 28.25 31.03
N ALA A 348 -12.96 28.16 30.46
CA ALA A 348 -12.48 29.09 29.45
C ALA A 348 -12.91 28.72 28.02
N LEU A 349 -13.70 27.65 27.84
CA LEU A 349 -14.22 27.18 26.56
C LEU A 349 -15.63 27.73 26.29
N PRO A 350 -15.76 28.80 25.48
CA PRO A 350 -17.03 29.53 25.34
C PRO A 350 -18.08 28.78 24.51
N ASN A 351 -17.69 27.73 23.77
CA ASN A 351 -18.55 27.02 22.83
C ASN A 351 -18.84 25.56 23.25
N LEU A 352 -18.34 25.11 24.41
CA LEU A 352 -18.44 23.71 24.82
C LEU A 352 -19.89 23.34 25.15
N LYS A 353 -20.42 22.34 24.44
CA LYS A 353 -21.81 21.86 24.57
C LYS A 353 -21.88 20.45 25.14
N THR A 354 -20.97 19.59 24.69
CA THR A 354 -20.98 18.16 25.03
C THR A 354 -19.69 17.77 25.71
N LEU A 355 -19.79 17.24 26.93
CA LEU A 355 -18.65 16.86 27.75
C LEU A 355 -18.87 15.49 28.42
N TYR A 356 -18.02 14.53 28.08
CA TYR A 356 -17.98 13.23 28.73
C TYR A 356 -16.71 13.11 29.58
N LEU A 357 -16.89 12.91 30.88
CA LEU A 357 -15.85 12.83 31.91
C LEU A 357 -16.01 11.60 32.81
N ASN A 358 -16.95 10.72 32.49
CA ASN A 358 -17.22 9.54 33.30
C ASN A 358 -16.02 8.59 33.40
N ALA A 359 -15.92 7.84 34.49
CA ALA A 359 -14.78 6.98 34.81
C ALA A 359 -13.44 7.76 34.85
N ASN A 360 -13.37 8.74 35.76
CA ASN A 360 -12.16 9.50 36.10
C ASN A 360 -12.00 9.57 37.63
N TYR A 361 -11.17 10.48 38.14
CA TYR A 361 -10.92 10.67 39.58
C TYR A 361 -11.25 12.10 40.03
N LEU A 362 -12.28 12.71 39.44
CA LEU A 362 -12.70 14.07 39.79
C LEU A 362 -13.22 14.10 41.22
N THR A 363 -12.74 15.03 42.04
CA THR A 363 -13.25 15.24 43.41
C THR A 363 -14.15 16.47 43.51
N SER A 364 -14.31 17.24 42.42
CA SER A 364 -15.12 18.44 42.35
C SER A 364 -15.54 18.72 40.91
N MET A 365 -16.69 19.36 40.75
CA MET A 365 -17.22 19.81 39.46
C MET A 365 -17.50 21.33 39.41
N ASN A 366 -17.06 22.08 40.43
CA ASN A 366 -17.35 23.51 40.55
C ASN A 366 -16.97 24.35 39.32
N PRO A 367 -15.83 24.11 38.62
CA PRO A 367 -15.52 24.87 37.40
C PRO A 367 -16.59 24.72 36.30
N LEU A 368 -17.23 23.55 36.20
CA LEU A 368 -18.25 23.28 35.18
C LEU A 368 -19.50 24.15 35.33
N ALA A 369 -19.77 24.67 36.54
CA ALA A 369 -20.90 25.57 36.80
C ALA A 369 -20.85 26.85 35.96
N LYS A 370 -19.66 27.26 35.52
CA LYS A 370 -19.44 28.46 34.70
C LYS A 370 -19.71 28.23 33.21
N ILE A 371 -19.74 26.98 32.74
CA ILE A 371 -19.90 26.62 31.32
C ILE A 371 -21.39 26.59 30.97
N LYS A 372 -22.02 27.75 30.85
CA LYS A 372 -23.48 27.86 30.64
C LYS A 372 -23.98 27.33 29.30
N THR A 373 -23.08 26.95 28.40
CA THR A 373 -23.36 26.38 27.08
C THR A 373 -23.55 24.87 27.07
N LEU A 374 -23.26 24.18 28.18
CA LEU A 374 -23.42 22.72 28.24
C LEU A 374 -24.87 22.30 28.02
N THR A 375 -25.04 21.32 27.12
CA THR A 375 -26.29 20.61 26.87
C THR A 375 -26.19 19.14 27.23
N THR A 376 -24.98 18.56 27.23
CA THR A 376 -24.72 17.18 27.61
C THR A 376 -23.52 17.07 28.55
N LEU A 377 -23.68 16.39 29.68
CA LEU A 377 -22.65 16.18 30.69
C LEU A 377 -22.76 14.78 31.31
N HIS A 378 -21.71 13.98 31.17
CA HIS A 378 -21.60 12.66 31.80
C HIS A 378 -20.40 12.66 32.75
N ILE A 379 -20.63 12.46 34.04
CA ILE A 379 -19.63 12.53 35.11
C ILE A 379 -19.71 11.36 36.09
N GLU A 380 -20.51 10.34 35.79
CA GLU A 380 -20.60 9.13 36.62
C GLU A 380 -19.26 8.40 36.74
N TYR A 381 -19.11 7.58 37.76
CA TYR A 381 -17.87 6.88 38.13
C TYR A 381 -16.71 7.85 38.35
N ASN A 382 -16.92 8.87 39.19
CA ASN A 382 -15.88 9.76 39.69
C ASN A 382 -15.85 9.73 41.23
N ASP A 383 -14.99 10.55 41.83
CA ASP A 383 -14.84 10.67 43.30
C ASP A 383 -15.53 11.96 43.82
N ILE A 384 -16.59 12.42 43.15
CA ILE A 384 -17.31 13.65 43.52
C ILE A 384 -18.29 13.33 44.66
N PRO A 385 -18.20 14.00 45.82
CA PRO A 385 -19.16 13.78 46.91
C PRO A 385 -20.59 14.09 46.44
N LYS A 386 -21.56 13.26 46.84
CA LYS A 386 -22.97 13.37 46.41
C LYS A 386 -23.56 14.75 46.66
N GLU A 387 -23.22 15.37 47.79
CA GLU A 387 -23.64 16.71 48.18
C GLU A 387 -23.01 17.84 47.34
N SER A 388 -21.94 17.54 46.61
CA SER A 388 -21.24 18.48 45.71
C SER A 388 -21.72 18.35 44.25
N ILE A 389 -22.62 17.41 43.96
CA ILE A 389 -23.24 17.26 42.65
C ILE A 389 -24.16 18.46 42.39
N LEU A 390 -23.91 19.19 41.30
CA LEU A 390 -24.69 20.37 40.94
C LEU A 390 -26.05 19.97 40.36
N PRO A 391 -27.12 20.75 40.64
CA PRO A 391 -28.43 20.50 40.06
C PRO A 391 -28.44 20.84 38.56
N ILE A 392 -29.26 20.13 37.78
CA ILE A 392 -29.36 20.33 36.32
C ILE A 392 -29.69 21.77 35.91
N SER A 393 -30.46 22.49 36.74
CA SER A 393 -30.81 23.91 36.54
C SER A 393 -29.58 24.85 36.47
N THR A 394 -28.40 24.36 36.81
CA THR A 394 -27.12 25.06 36.63
C THR A 394 -26.85 25.41 35.16
N TRP A 395 -27.26 24.55 34.22
CA TRP A 395 -27.02 24.69 32.78
C TRP A 395 -28.37 24.76 32.05
N GLY A 396 -29.03 25.91 32.08
CA GLY A 396 -30.46 26.05 31.72
C GLY A 396 -30.94 25.48 30.37
N SER A 397 -30.06 25.02 29.48
CA SER A 397 -30.37 24.30 28.23
C SER A 397 -30.31 22.76 28.33
N MET A 398 -29.89 22.19 29.46
CA MET A 398 -29.68 20.75 29.66
C MET A 398 -31.00 20.05 30.03
N VAL A 399 -31.22 18.85 29.47
CA VAL A 399 -32.38 17.99 29.77
C VAL A 399 -31.93 16.74 30.53
N ASP A 400 -32.85 16.10 31.26
CA ASP A 400 -32.51 15.03 32.22
C ASP A 400 -31.76 13.86 31.58
N GLU A 401 -32.10 13.48 30.35
CA GLU A 401 -31.45 12.37 29.61
C GLU A 401 -29.98 12.66 29.24
N ASP A 402 -29.59 13.92 29.22
CA ASP A 402 -28.26 14.40 28.82
C ASP A 402 -27.35 14.73 30.02
N TYR A 403 -27.82 14.50 31.26
CA TYR A 403 -27.03 14.69 32.49
C TYR A 403 -26.93 13.41 33.31
N VAL A 404 -25.80 12.71 33.19
CA VAL A 404 -25.55 11.46 33.92
C VAL A 404 -24.47 11.67 34.98
N ASN A 405 -24.75 11.23 36.21
CA ASN A 405 -23.90 11.35 37.38
C ASN A 405 -24.14 10.18 38.37
N ASP A 406 -23.33 10.07 39.42
CA ASP A 406 -23.40 8.94 40.38
C ASP A 406 -24.71 8.84 41.18
N THR A 407 -25.61 9.81 41.07
CA THR A 407 -26.93 9.75 41.72
C THR A 407 -28.05 9.23 40.82
N ASN A 408 -27.83 9.17 39.50
CA ASN A 408 -28.81 8.73 38.50
C ASN A 408 -28.26 7.74 37.47
N ALA A 409 -26.98 7.38 37.53
CA ALA A 409 -26.47 6.20 36.85
C ALA A 409 -27.07 4.95 37.53
N ASP A 410 -27.95 4.23 36.84
CA ASP A 410 -28.47 2.95 37.33
C ASP A 410 -27.28 2.02 37.66
N TYR A 411 -27.22 1.58 38.93
CA TYR A 411 -26.14 0.76 39.52
C TYR A 411 -25.96 -0.61 38.86
#